data_AF-C9X4K9-F1
#
_entry.id   AF-C9X4K9-F1
#
_cell.length_a   1.000
_cell.length_b   1.000
_cell.length_c   1.000
_cell.angle_alpha   90.00
_cell.angle_beta   90.00
_cell.angle_gamma   90.00
#
_symmetry.space_group_name_H-M   'P 1'
#
loop_
_entity.id
_entity.type
_entity.pdbx_description
1 polymer ?
#
loop_
_entity_poly.entity_id
_entity_poly.type
_entity_poly.pdbx_seq_one_letter_code
_entity_poly.pdbx_strand_id
1 'polypeptide(L)' 'RVGVRSAGIEAHGLNPNAVKAMKEAGIDISNQTSDIIDPEILNNADLVVTLCGDAADKCPMTPPHVKREHWGF' A
#
# COMPACT_ATOMS: atom_id res chain seq x y z
N ARG A 1 14.29 10.36 7.70
CA ARG A 1 13.69 10.23 6.35
C ARG A 1 12.89 8.94 6.34
N VAL A 2 11.70 8.93 5.75
CA VAL A 2 10.83 7.74 5.71
C VAL A 2 10.74 7.28 4.26
N GLY A 3 10.89 5.99 4.01
CA GLY A 3 10.60 5.39 2.71
C GLY A 3 9.13 4.98 2.65
N VAL A 4 8.42 5.39 1.59
CA VAL A 4 7.01 5.04 1.39
C VAL A 4 6.91 4.08 0.21
N ARG A 5 6.11 3.03 0.37
CA ARG A 5 5.82 1.99 -0.63
C ARG A 5 4.35 1.61 -0.53
N SER A 6 3.79 1.11 -1.63
CA SER A 6 2.42 0.61 -1.72
C SER A 6 2.41 -0.70 -2.49
N ALA A 7 1.59 -1.66 -2.05
CA ALA A 7 1.40 -2.93 -2.74
C ALA A 7 0.01 -3.50 -2.44
N GLY A 8 -0.48 -4.34 -3.35
CA GLY A 8 -1.74 -5.08 -3.21
C GLY A 8 -1.52 -6.59 -3.18
N ILE A 9 -2.55 -7.33 -2.76
CA ILE A 9 -2.58 -8.80 -2.93
C ILE A 9 -2.56 -9.14 -4.42
N GLU A 10 -3.19 -8.28 -5.23
CA GLU A 10 -3.18 -8.31 -6.68
C GLU A 10 -2.79 -6.92 -7.20
N ALA A 11 -2.19 -6.88 -8.39
CA ALA A 11 -1.83 -5.65 -9.08
C ALA A 11 -2.56 -5.56 -10.42
N HIS A 12 -3.40 -4.53 -10.57
CA HIS A 12 -4.23 -4.31 -11.76
C HIS A 12 -3.86 -3.03 -12.52
N GLY A 13 -2.71 -2.44 -12.17
CA GLY A 13 -2.30 -1.15 -12.69
C GLY A 13 -2.91 0.02 -11.92
N LEU A 14 -2.44 1.22 -12.24
CA LEU A 14 -2.89 2.44 -11.58
C LEU A 14 -4.24 2.90 -12.15
N ASN A 15 -5.23 3.11 -11.29
CA ASN A 15 -6.55 3.55 -11.72
C ASN A 15 -6.48 5.00 -12.28
N PRO A 16 -6.88 5.26 -13.54
CA PRO A 16 -6.85 6.61 -14.11
C PRO A 16 -7.63 7.66 -13.30
N ASN A 17 -8.72 7.24 -12.63
CA ASN A 17 -9.49 8.13 -11.78
C ASN A 17 -8.75 8.49 -10.49
N ALA A 18 -7.92 7.59 -9.95
CA ALA A 18 -7.06 7.90 -8.80
C ALA A 18 -5.98 8.92 -9.18
N VAL A 19 -5.37 8.78 -10.36
CA VAL A 19 -4.42 9.77 -10.90
C VAL A 19 -5.10 11.13 -11.04
N LYS A 20 -6.31 11.16 -11.60
CA LYS A 20 -7.09 12.40 -11.75
C LYS A 20 -7.40 13.04 -10.39
N ALA A 21 -7.91 12.27 -9.43
CA ALA A 21 -8.26 12.78 -8.10
C ALA A 21 -7.04 13.35 -7.34
N MET A 22 -5.89 12.66 -7.38
CA MET A 22 -4.68 13.18 -6.74
C MET A 22 -4.14 14.42 -7.44
N LYS A 23 -4.23 14.47 -8.78
CA LYS A 23 -3.84 15.65 -9.56
C LYS A 23 -4.73 16.86 -9.26
N GLU A 24 -6.03 16.68 -9.01
CA GLU A 24 -6.94 17.74 -8.54
C GLU A 24 -6.49 18.31 -7.18
N ALA A 25 -5.88 17.50 -6.33
CA ALA A 25 -5.24 17.91 -5.07
C ALA A 25 -3.79 18.42 -5.22
N GLY A 26 -3.26 18.54 -6.45
CA GLY A 26 -1.90 19.00 -6.73
C GLY A 26 -0.79 17.95 -6.52
N ILE A 27 -1.14 16.67 -6.41
CA ILE A 27 -0.20 15.56 -6.20
C ILE A 27 -0.16 14.68 -7.45
N ASP A 28 1.02 14.55 -8.08
CA ASP A 28 1.19 13.67 -9.24
C ASP A 28 1.61 12.27 -8.82
N ILE A 29 0.75 11.29 -9.07
CA ILE A 29 1.01 9.86 -8.84
C ILE A 29 1.23 9.10 -10.16
N SER A 30 1.28 9.76 -11.32
CA SER A 30 1.31 9.11 -12.63
C SER A 30 2.53 8.22 -12.88
N ASN A 31 3.62 8.46 -12.16
CA ASN A 31 4.84 7.65 -12.22
C ASN A 31 4.90 6.53 -11.16
N GLN A 32 3.84 6.35 -10.35
CA GLN A 32 3.75 5.25 -9.40
C GLN A 32 3.28 3.97 -10.10
N THR A 33 3.62 2.83 -9.49
CA THR A 33 3.31 1.50 -10.00
C THR A 33 2.30 0.78 -9.09
N SER A 34 1.54 -0.14 -9.68
CA SER A 34 0.70 -1.08 -8.94
C SER A 34 1.52 -2.36 -8.78
N ASP A 35 2.01 -2.60 -7.57
CA ASP A 35 2.90 -3.71 -7.26
C ASP A 35 2.20 -4.77 -6.42
N ILE A 36 2.60 -6.02 -6.58
CA ILE A 36 2.18 -7.13 -5.70
C ILE A 36 3.00 -7.07 -4.41
N ILE A 37 2.41 -7.47 -3.28
CA ILE A 37 3.10 -7.54 -2.00
C ILE A 37 4.40 -8.35 -2.13
N ASP A 38 5.51 -7.70 -1.79
CA ASP A 38 6.81 -8.33 -1.62
C ASP A 38 7.01 -8.71 -0.14
N PRO A 39 7.15 -10.02 0.18
CA PRO A 39 7.37 -10.47 1.55
C PRO A 39 8.63 -9.89 2.20
N GLU A 40 9.69 -9.61 1.45
CA GLU A 40 10.93 -9.03 1.98
C GLU A 40 10.69 -7.59 2.43
N ILE A 41 10.00 -6.80 1.61
CA ILE A 41 9.63 -5.42 1.97
C ILE A 41 8.66 -5.43 3.16
N LEU A 42 7.65 -6.30 3.13
CA LEU A 42 6.64 -6.41 4.17
C LEU A 42 7.26 -6.77 5.54
N ASN A 43 8.19 -7.72 5.55
CA ASN A 43 8.79 -8.23 6.78
C ASN A 43 9.84 -7.30 7.38
N ASN A 44 10.33 -6.31 6.63
CA ASN A 44 11.32 -5.32 7.09
C ASN A 44 10.72 -3.92 7.29
N ALA A 45 9.40 -3.77 7.15
CA ALA A 45 8.74 -2.47 7.32
C ALA A 45 8.63 -2.08 8.81
N ASP A 46 8.80 -0.80 9.12
CA ASP A 46 8.53 -0.29 10.47
C ASP A 46 7.02 -0.25 10.77
N LEU A 47 6.20 0.00 9.73
CA LEU A 47 4.74 0.12 9.81
C LEU A 47 4.09 -0.38 8.51
N VAL A 48 3.04 -1.19 8.66
CA VAL A 48 2.16 -1.66 7.59
C VAL A 48 0.74 -1.16 7.87
N VAL A 49 0.16 -0.45 6.90
CA VAL A 49 -1.22 0.07 6.99
C VAL A 49 -2.08 -0.65 5.96
N THR A 50 -3.13 -1.37 6.41
CA THR A 50 -4.11 -1.98 5.52
C THR A 50 -5.31 -1.05 5.32
N LEU A 51 -5.77 -0.91 4.07
CA LEU A 51 -6.81 0.07 3.71
C LEU A 51 -8.21 -0.51 3.52
N CYS A 52 -8.34 -1.83 3.37
CA CYS A 52 -9.62 -2.53 3.26
C CYS A 52 -9.65 -3.77 4.16
N GLY A 53 -10.85 -4.24 4.51
CA GLY A 53 -11.03 -5.44 5.34
C GLY A 53 -10.39 -6.68 4.70
N ASP A 54 -10.57 -6.87 3.39
CA ASP A 54 -9.91 -7.93 2.63
C ASP A 54 -8.38 -7.89 2.74
N ALA A 55 -7.77 -6.71 2.75
CA ALA A 55 -6.33 -6.57 2.96
C ALA A 55 -5.97 -6.87 4.43
N ALA A 56 -6.78 -6.48 5.41
CA ALA A 56 -6.53 -6.84 6.80
C ALA A 56 -6.52 -8.36 7.02
N ASP A 57 -7.46 -9.06 6.38
CA ASP A 57 -7.68 -10.51 6.54
C ASP A 57 -6.72 -11.37 5.70
N LYS A 58 -6.42 -10.95 4.46
CA LYS A 58 -5.58 -11.72 3.53
C LYS A 58 -4.12 -11.28 3.53
N CYS A 59 -3.74 -10.17 4.17
CA CYS A 59 -2.34 -9.79 4.26
C CYS A 59 -1.54 -10.87 5.02
N PRO A 60 -0.37 -11.27 4.48
CA PRO A 60 0.51 -12.21 5.18
C PRO A 60 0.86 -11.74 6.59
N MET A 61 1.07 -12.70 7.50
CA MET A 61 1.59 -12.39 8.83
C MET A 61 2.98 -11.75 8.73
N THR A 62 3.20 -10.72 9.54
CA THR A 62 4.47 -10.00 9.63
C THR A 62 5.20 -10.36 10.93
N PRO A 63 6.54 -10.20 10.99
CA PRO A 63 7.29 -10.35 12.23
C PRO A 63 6.78 -9.42 13.35
N PRO A 64 7.01 -9.77 14.64
CA PRO A 64 6.51 -8.99 15.77
C PRO A 64 7.00 -7.53 15.86
N HIS A 65 8.13 -7.22 15.22
CA HIS A 65 8.69 -5.86 15.21
C HIS A 65 7.97 -4.93 14.23
N VAL A 66 7.25 -5.48 13.25
CA VAL A 66 6.49 -4.74 12.25
C VAL A 66 5.18 -4.28 12.90
N LYS A 67 4.98 -2.97 13.00
CA LYS A 67 3.71 -2.43 13.50
C LYS A 67 2.64 -2.56 12.42
N ARG A 68 1.42 -2.94 12.81
CA ARG A 68 0.28 -3.05 11.89
C ARG A 68 -0.84 -2.14 12.33
N GLU A 69 -1.37 -1.37 11.40
CA GLU A 69 -2.57 -0.55 11.57
C GLU A 69 -3.57 -0.85 10.47
N HIS A 70 -4.86 -0.64 10.76
CA HIS A 70 -5.94 -0.78 9.79
C HIS A 70 -6.72 0.52 9.69
N TRP A 71 -6.70 1.16 8.52
CA TRP A 71 -7.41 2.40 8.23
C TRP A 71 -8.43 2.11 7.13
N GLY A 72 -9.61 1.62 7.52
CA GLY A 72 -10.66 1.27 6.57
C GLY A 72 -11.29 2.50 5.90
N PHE A 73 -11.51 2.41 4.59
CA PHE A 73 -12.22 3.38 3.76
C PHE A 73 -13.35 2.72 2.96
#